data_AF-A0A538BDF6-F1
#
_entry.id   AF-A0A538BDF6-F1
#
_cell.length_a   1.000
_cell.length_b   1.000
_cell.length_c   1.000
_cell.angle_alpha   90.00
_cell.angle_beta   90.00
_cell.angle_gamma   90.00
#
_symmetry.space_group_name_H-M   'P 1'
#
loop_
_entity.id
_entity.type
_entity.pdbx_description
1 polymer ?
#
loop_
_entity_poly.entity_id
_entity_poly.type
_entity_poly.pdbx_seq_one_letter_code
_entity_poly.pdbx_strand_id
1 'polypeptide(L)' 'MLPDHYADRLTCSGSYTLVPSGDHSTIQRMEGDLRVNYPVVGRLAERGIFLGLKENVAQEARIIEGWVAGEYR' A
#
# COMPACT_ATOMS: atom_id res chain seq x y z
N MET A 1 10.40 4.11 0.85
CA MET A 1 10.74 3.69 2.24
C MET A 1 12.17 3.18 2.25
N LEU A 2 12.95 3.47 3.29
CA LEU A 2 14.29 2.93 3.47
C LEU A 2 14.26 1.95 4.66
N PRO A 3 14.81 0.73 4.53
CA PRO A 3 14.89 -0.20 5.67
C PRO A 3 15.84 0.31 6.75
N ASP A 4 15.44 0.21 8.02
CA ASP A 4 16.28 0.55 9.18
C ASP A 4 17.48 -0.40 9.34
N HIS A 5 17.33 -1.64 8.86
CA HIS A 5 18.38 -2.65 8.80
C HIS A 5 18.45 -3.28 7.41
N TYR A 6 19.67 -3.49 6.89
CA TYR A 6 19.95 -4.05 5.56
C TYR A 6 19.36 -3.22 4.40
N ALA A 7 19.79 -1.96 4.30
CA ALA A 7 19.29 -1.00 3.31
C ALA A 7 19.47 -1.44 1.83
N ASP A 8 20.38 -2.38 1.56
CA ASP A 8 20.63 -2.98 0.25
C ASP A 8 19.64 -4.10 -0.12
N ARG A 9 18.87 -4.60 0.85
CA ARG A 9 18.01 -5.78 0.67
C ARG A 9 16.60 -5.48 0.22
N LEU A 10 16.15 -4.24 0.30
CA LEU A 10 14.82 -3.86 -0.16
C LEU A 10 14.84 -2.50 -0.86
N THR A 11 14.28 -2.46 -2.06
CA THR A 11 14.00 -1.23 -2.79
C THR A 11 12.51 -1.15 -3.02
N CYS A 12 11.90 -0.03 -2.65
CA CYS A 12 10.48 0.21 -2.80
C CYS A 12 10.26 1.66 -3.26
N SER A 13 9.66 1.80 -4.43
CA SER A 13 9.29 3.08 -5.04
C SER A 13 7.87 3.00 -5.57
N GLY A 14 7.11 4.07 -5.46
CA GLY A 14 5.75 4.09 -5.96
C GLY A 14 5.13 5.47 -5.88
N SER A 15 3.93 5.57 -6.41
CA SER A 15 3.10 6.75 -6.40
C SER A 15 1.73 6.43 -5.81
N TYR A 16 1.16 7.46 -5.21
CA TYR A 16 -0.15 7.45 -4.60
C TYR A 16 -0.95 8.59 -5.19
N THR A 17 -2.10 8.29 -5.79
CA THR A 17 -2.94 9.31 -6.41
C THR A 17 -4.41 9.07 -6.08
N LEU A 18 -5.12 10.18 -5.85
CA LEU A 18 -6.57 10.19 -5.71
C LEU A 18 -7.15 10.70 -7.03
N VAL A 19 -8.04 9.91 -7.62
CA VAL A 19 -8.63 10.19 -8.94
C VAL A 19 -10.14 10.29 -8.77
N PRO A 20 -10.82 11.32 -9.31
CA PRO A 20 -12.27 11.40 -9.26
C PRO A 20 -12.90 10.24 -10.03
N SER A 21 -14.01 9.72 -9.51
CA SER A 21 -14.80 8.66 -10.12
C SER A 21 -16.28 9.00 -9.96
N GLY A 22 -16.97 9.36 -11.04
CA GLY A 22 -18.40 9.73 -11.00
C GLY A 22 -18.73 10.88 -10.04
N ASP A 23 -20.03 11.04 -9.78
CA ASP A 23 -20.52 12.06 -8.86
C ASP A 23 -20.33 11.57 -7.42
N HIS A 24 -19.41 12.20 -6.70
CA HIS A 24 -19.10 11.95 -5.28
C HIS A 24 -18.34 10.67 -4.93
N SER A 25 -17.59 10.06 -5.86
CA SER A 25 -16.66 8.99 -5.51
C SER A 25 -15.22 9.29 -5.92
N THR A 26 -14.27 8.69 -5.21
CA THR A 26 -12.84 8.87 -5.43
C THR A 26 -12.19 7.49 -5.47
N ILE A 27 -11.33 7.25 -6.46
CA ILE A 27 -10.51 6.05 -6.55
C ILE A 27 -9.13 6.38 -6.00
N GLN A 28 -8.67 5.57 -5.06
CA GLN A 28 -7.30 5.55 -4.59
C GLN A 28 -6.48 4.63 -5.50
N ARG A 29 -5.56 5.20 -6.29
CA ARG A 29 -4.67 4.45 -7.17
C ARG A 29 -3.25 4.44 -6.58
N MET A 30 -2.77 3.23 -6.29
CA MET A 30 -1.41 2.97 -5.85
C MET A 30 -0.67 2.16 -6.91
N GLU A 31 0.49 2.64 -7.32
CA GLU A 31 1.35 1.94 -8.27
C GLU A 31 2.80 2.03 -7.79
N GLY A 32 3.56 0.96 -7.99
CA GLY A 32 4.96 0.97 -7.59
C GLY A 32 5.63 -0.37 -7.80
N ASP A 33 6.94 -0.33 -7.58
CA ASP A 33 7.85 -1.44 -7.70
C ASP A 33 8.42 -1.78 -6.32
N LEU A 34 8.37 -3.07 -5.99
CA LEU A 34 8.96 -3.62 -4.79
C LEU A 34 9.94 -4.72 -5.19
N ARG A 35 11.17 -4.60 -4.72
CA ARG A 35 12.22 -5.59 -4.95
C ARG A 35 12.90 -5.98 -3.64
N VAL A 36 13.02 -7.28 -3.40
CA VAL A 36 13.73 -7.84 -2.25
C VAL A 36 14.93 -8.66 -2.74
N ASN A 37 16.12 -8.21 -2.39
CA ASN A 37 17.37 -8.88 -2.71
C ASN A 37 17.73 -9.87 -1.59
N TYR A 38 17.12 -11.05 -1.63
CA TYR A 38 17.47 -12.14 -0.72
C TYR A 38 17.52 -13.48 -1.48
N PRO A 39 18.63 -14.27 -1.36
CA PRO A 39 18.73 -15.56 -2.03
C PRO A 39 17.56 -16.48 -1.65
N VAL A 40 16.99 -17.15 -2.64
CA VAL A 40 15.92 -18.17 -2.50
C VAL A 40 14.54 -17.62 -2.11
N VAL A 41 14.44 -16.66 -1.19
CA VAL A 41 13.14 -16.21 -0.63
C VAL A 41 12.71 -14.79 -1.02
N GLY A 42 13.48 -14.05 -1.82
CA GLY A 42 13.15 -12.67 -2.20
C GLY A 42 11.73 -12.50 -2.76
N ARG A 43 11.33 -13.34 -3.72
CA ARG A 43 9.97 -13.30 -4.31
C ARG A 43 8.86 -13.63 -3.31
N LEU A 44 9.12 -14.52 -2.36
CA LEU A 44 8.14 -14.86 -1.33
C LEU A 44 7.95 -13.68 -0.37
N ALA A 45 9.06 -13.03 0.00
CA ALA A 45 9.03 -11.82 0.83
C ALA A 45 8.31 -10.66 0.12
N GLU A 46 8.61 -10.41 -1.16
CA GLU A 46 7.91 -9.40 -1.98
C GLU A 46 6.39 -9.62 -1.96
N ARG A 47 5.94 -10.87 -2.17
CA ARG A 47 4.52 -11.22 -2.12
C ARG A 47 3.91 -10.99 -0.75
N GLY A 48 4.60 -11.40 0.32
CA GLY A 48 4.13 -11.20 1.69
C GLY A 48 3.94 -9.71 2.02
N ILE A 49 4.92 -8.89 1.66
CA ILE A 49 4.85 -7.43 1.84
C ILE A 49 3.69 -6.84 1.03
N PHE A 50 3.54 -7.23 -0.23
CA PHE A 50 2.45 -6.75 -1.08
C PHE A 50 1.07 -7.14 -0.53
N LEU A 51 0.91 -8.36 -0.02
CA LEU A 51 -0.33 -8.80 0.61
C LEU A 51 -0.65 -7.98 1.86
N GLY A 52 0.34 -7.76 2.74
CA GLY A 52 0.18 -6.94 3.95
C GLY A 52 -0.15 -5.48 3.64
N LEU A 53 0.45 -4.91 2.57
CA LEU A 53 0.11 -3.59 2.07
C LEU A 53 -1.34 -3.54 1.60
N LYS A 54 -1.77 -4.49 0.76
CA LYS A 54 -3.15 -4.57 0.26
C LYS A 54 -4.16 -4.65 1.40
N GLU A 55 -3.85 -5.45 2.42
CA GLU A 55 -4.71 -5.58 3.61
C GLU A 55 -4.79 -4.28 4.41
N ASN A 56 -3.65 -3.61 4.66
CA ASN A 56 -3.64 -2.31 5.34
C ASN A 56 -4.46 -1.27 4.60
N VAL A 57 -4.30 -1.16 3.29
CA VAL A 57 -5.05 -0.21 2.45
C VAL A 57 -6.56 -0.49 2.51
N ALA A 58 -6.97 -1.76 2.52
CA ALA A 58 -8.37 -2.13 2.67
C ALA A 58 -8.94 -1.78 4.07
N GLN A 59 -8.12 -1.86 5.13
CA GLN A 59 -8.53 -1.40 6.47
C GLN A 59 -8.67 0.12 6.51
N GLU A 60 -7.71 0.83 5.93
CA GLU A 60 -7.71 2.30 5.85
C GLU A 60 -8.95 2.81 5.09
N ALA A 61 -9.29 2.18 3.95
CA ALA A 61 -10.49 2.50 3.18
C ALA A 61 -11.76 2.44 4.04
N ARG A 62 -11.92 1.38 4.85
CA ARG A 62 -13.08 1.25 5.76
C ARG A 62 -13.15 2.36 6.80
N ILE A 63 -12.01 2.75 7.36
CA ILE A 63 -11.94 3.83 8.37
C ILE A 63 -12.33 5.16 7.71
N ILE A 64 -11.79 5.44 6.52
CA ILE A 64 -12.12 6.64 5.75
C ILE A 64 -13.61 6.67 5.39
N GLU A 65 -14.16 5.55 4.91
CA GLU A 65 -15.58 5.41 4.59
C GLU A 65 -16.47 5.72 5.79
N GLY A 66 -16.19 5.13 6.95
CA GLY A 66 -16.96 5.42 8.18
C GLY A 66 -16.79 6.86 8.66
N TRP A 67 -15.61 7.46 8.50
CA TRP A 67 -15.39 8.87 8.82
C TRP A 67 -16.21 9.80 7.90
N VAL A 68 -16.23 9.52 6.59
CA VAL A 68 -17.05 10.26 5.61
C VAL A 68 -18.55 10.10 5.90
N ALA A 69 -18.99 8.92 6.33
CA ALA A 69 -20.36 8.65 6.74
C ALA A 69 -20.75 9.30 8.09
N GLY A 70 -19.77 9.82 8.84
CA GLY A 70 -19.98 10.48 10.14
C GLY A 70 -20.10 9.52 11.33
N GLU A 71 -19.66 8.27 11.18
CA GLU A 71 -19.77 7.22 12.22
C GLU A 71 -18.82 7.45 13.41
N TYR A 72 -17.77 8.24 13.23
CA TYR A 72 -16.75 8.54 14.24
C TYR A 72 -16.86 9.97 14.79
N ARG A 73 -18.05 10.57 14.75
CA ARG A 73 -18.29 11.96 15.20
C ARG A 73 -18.77 12.05 16.64
#